data_AF-A0A973G519-F1
#
_entry.id   AF-A0A973G519-F1
#
_cell.length_a   1.000
_cell.length_b   1.000
_cell.length_c   1.000
_cell.angle_alpha   90.00
_cell.angle_beta   90.00
_cell.angle_gamma   90.00
#
_symmetry.space_group_name_H-M   'P 1'
#
loop_
_entity.id
_entity.type
_entity.pdbx_description
1 polymer ?
#
loop_
_entity_poly.entity_id
_entity_poly.type
_entity_poly.pdbx_seq_one_letter_code
_entity_poly.pdbx_strand_id
1 'polypeptide(L)' 'MLTAKVTSKGQITIPRQVRAKLGVRPGEGIGFEEKDGRCCRGKAIQ' A
#
# COMPACT_ATOMS: atom_id res chain seq x y z
N MET A 1 11.08 7.67 -7.60
CA MET A 1 9.68 7.86 -7.14
C MET A 1 8.87 6.69 -7.67
N LEU A 2 8.16 5.94 -6.84
CA LEU A 2 7.36 4.79 -7.29
C LEU A 2 5.92 5.24 -7.49
N THR A 3 5.39 5.08 -8.69
CA THR A 3 4.00 5.41 -9.05
C THR A 3 3.22 4.12 -9.31
N ALA A 4 1.98 4.07 -8.85
CA ALA A 4 1.07 2.97 -9.10
C ALA A 4 -0.18 3.50 -9.80
N LYS A 5 -0.70 2.73 -10.76
CA LYS A 5 -1.95 3.07 -11.44
C LYS A 5 -3.13 2.58 -10.63
N VAL A 6 -4.11 3.45 -10.44
CA VAL A 6 -5.43 3.07 -9.91
C VAL A 6 -6.23 2.47 -11.06
N THR A 7 -6.78 1.27 -10.85
CA THR A 7 -7.66 0.63 -11.84
C THR A 7 -9.06 1.23 -11.79
N SER A 8 -9.90 0.96 -12.79
CA SER A 8 -11.28 1.45 -12.83
C SER A 8 -12.16 0.98 -11.66
N LYS A 9 -11.72 -0.05 -10.94
CA LYS A 9 -12.38 -0.59 -9.73
C LYS A 9 -11.81 0.00 -8.43
N GLY A 10 -10.94 1.00 -8.52
CA GLY A 10 -10.29 1.62 -7.34
C GLY A 10 -9.19 0.78 -6.72
N GLN A 11 -8.74 -0.30 -7.39
CA GLN A 11 -7.64 -1.13 -6.87
C GLN A 11 -6.30 -0.49 -7.22
N ILE A 12 -5.31 -0.64 -6.33
CA ILE A 12 -3.94 -0.18 -6.54
C ILE A 12 -3.01 -1.38 -6.52
N THR A 13 -2.16 -1.50 -7.54
CA THR A 13 -1.11 -2.52 -7.55
C THR A 13 0.09 -2.04 -6.75
N ILE A 14 0.47 -2.77 -5.71
CA ILE A 14 1.66 -2.44 -4.91
C ILE A 14 2.90 -3.00 -5.62
N PRO A 15 3.85 -2.13 -6.06
CA PRO A 15 5.08 -2.57 -6.71
C PRO A 15 5.89 -3.52 -5.80
N ARG A 16 6.62 -4.46 -6.42
CA ARG A 16 7.37 -5.49 -5.67
C ARG A 16 8.34 -4.90 -4.64
N GLN A 17 8.97 -3.78 -4.96
CA GLN A 17 9.88 -3.08 -4.05
C GLN A 17 9.17 -2.53 -2.80
N VAL A 18 7.92 -2.06 -2.93
CA VAL A 18 7.12 -1.59 -1.80
C VAL A 18 6.65 -2.76 -0.96
N ARG A 19 6.19 -3.86 -1.58
CA ARG A 19 5.80 -5.09 -0.86
C ARG A 19 6.95 -5.63 -0.02
N ALA A 20 8.16 -5.69 -0.59
CA ALA A 20 9.35 -6.17 0.13
C ALA A 20 9.69 -5.28 1.34
N LYS A 21 9.53 -3.96 1.23
CA LYS A 21 9.77 -3.01 2.33
C LYS A 21 8.70 -3.05 3.41
N LEU A 22 7.45 -3.27 3.03
CA LEU A 22 6.32 -3.38 3.94
C LEU A 22 6.20 -4.79 4.57
N GLY A 23 6.86 -5.80 3.98
CA GLY A 23 6.80 -7.18 4.45
C GLY A 23 5.47 -7.91 4.18
N VAL A 24 4.59 -7.30 3.38
CA VAL A 24 3.23 -7.80 3.14
C VAL A 24 3.19 -9.03 2.25
N ARG A 25 2.37 -10.01 2.64
CA ARG A 25 2.14 -11.26 1.92
C ARG A 25 0.78 -11.26 1.21
N PRO A 26 0.60 -12.08 0.16
CA PRO A 26 -0.72 -12.28 -0.44
C PRO A 26 -1.73 -12.75 0.63
N GLY A 27 -2.85 -12.04 0.75
CA GLY A 27 -3.89 -12.32 1.73
C GLY A 27 -3.87 -11.42 2.97
N GLU A 28 -2.82 -10.63 3.19
CA GLU A 28 -2.77 -9.67 4.30
C GLU A 28 -3.49 -8.36 3.96
N GLY A 29 -4.15 -7.78 4.96
CA GLY A 29 -4.77 -6.46 4.88
C GLY A 29 -3.74 -5.34 5.05
N ILE A 30 -3.92 -4.24 4.33
CA ILE A 30 -3.10 -3.04 4.47
C ILE A 30 -3.99 -1.90 4.94
N GLY A 31 -3.73 -1.42 6.16
CA GLY A 31 -4.36 -0.22 6.68
C GLY A 31 -3.67 1.01 6.12
N PHE A 32 -4.45 1.99 5.67
CA PHE A 32 -3.96 3.30 5.27
C PHE A 32 -4.31 4.30 6.37
N GLU A 33 -3.29 4.83 7.04
CA GLU A 33 -3.44 5.95 7.97
C GLU A 33 -2.87 7.23 7.33
N GLU A 34 -3.61 8.32 7.47
CA GLU A 34 -3.16 9.66 7.10
C GLU A 34 -2.44 10.31 8.28
N LYS A 35 -1.24 10.86 8.03
CA LYS A 35 -0.50 11.60 9.07
C LYS A 35 0.05 12.89 8.49
N ASP A 36 -0.28 14.02 9.11
CA ASP A 36 0.21 15.36 8.76
C ASP A 36 -0.01 15.74 7.28
N GLY A 37 -1.19 15.43 6.72
CA GLY A 37 -1.53 15.74 5.32
C GLY A 37 -0.69 14.99 4.27
N ARG A 38 0.16 14.05 4.71
CA ARG A 38 0.89 13.13 3.84
C ARG A 38 0.26 11.75 3.99
N CYS A 39 -0.36 11.27 2.92
CA CYS A 39 -0.93 9.94 2.95
C CYS A 39 0.17 8.89 3.15
N CYS A 40 -0.17 7.96 4.04
CA CYS A 40 0.16 6.56 3.99
C CYS A 40 1.42 6.14 4.77
N ARG A 41 1.23 5.78 6.04
CA ARG A 41 1.95 4.63 6.61
C ARG A 41 1.07 3.40 6.41
N GLY A 42 1.48 2.49 5.52
CA GLY A 42 0.84 1.18 5.39
C GLY A 42 1.21 0.31 6.58
N LYS A 43 0.27 0.02 7.47
CA LYS A 43 0.48 -0.98 8.54
C LYS A 43 -0.19 -2.27 8.06
N ALA A 44 0.56 -3.37 8.04
CA ALA A 44 -0.02 -4.69 7.84
C ALA A 44 -0.97 -4.94 9.01
N ILE A 45 -2.26 -5.14 8.72
CA ILE A 45 -3.25 -5.55 9.70
C ILE A 45 -3.34 -7.07 9.55
N GLN A 46 -2.93 -7.78 10.61
CA GLN A 46 -3.04 -9.23 10.75
C GLN A 46 -4.50 -9.63 10.94
#